data_AF-A0A538IYB6-F1
#
_entry.id   AF-A0A538IYB6-F1
#
_cell.length_a   1.000
_cell.length_b   1.000
_cell.length_c   1.000
_cell.angle_alpha   90.00
_cell.angle_beta   90.00
_cell.angle_gamma   90.00
#
_symmetry.space_group_name_H-M   'P 1'
#
loop_
_entity.id
_entity.type
_entity.pdbx_description
1 polymer ?
#
loop_
_entity_poly.entity_id
_entity_poly.type
_entity_poly.pdbx_seq_one_letter_code
_entity_poly.pdbx_strand_id
1 'polypeptide(L)'
;SYTDFFVLATGQNQRQTKAIWDDVHARLKQDERALPASVAGEPEGRWIVADYLDVVLHVFTPEAREYYRLEELWGDVPSIELDAAAV
;
A
#
# COMPACT_ATOMS: atom_id res chain seq x y z
N SER A 1 -3.08 -18.99 7.43
CA SER A 1 -2.37 -17.71 7.28
C SER A 1 -2.78 -17.15 5.94
N TYR A 2 -3.26 -15.91 5.86
CA TYR A 2 -3.74 -15.31 4.60
C TYR A 2 -2.77 -14.24 4.06
N THR A 3 -2.20 -13.41 4.93
CA THR A 3 -1.24 -12.35 4.58
C THR A 3 -0.21 -12.22 5.70
N ASP A 4 1.05 -12.01 5.33
CA ASP A 4 2.17 -11.91 6.28
C ASP A 4 2.57 -10.45 6.56
N PHE A 5 2.38 -9.54 5.59
CA PHE A 5 2.75 -8.12 5.74
C PHE A 5 1.69 -7.14 5.24
N PHE A 6 1.55 -6.04 5.98
CA PHE A 6 0.85 -4.84 5.53
C PHE A 6 1.84 -3.73 5.25
N VAL A 7 1.74 -3.14 4.05
CA VAL A 7 2.52 -1.95 3.69
C VAL A 7 1.57 -0.76 3.62
N LEU A 8 1.85 0.27 4.41
CA LEU A 8 1.05 1.48 4.52
C LEU A 8 1.82 2.67 3.92
N ALA A 9 1.33 3.22 2.82
CA ALA A 9 1.89 4.40 2.17
C ALA A 9 0.90 5.57 2.21
N THR A 10 1.40 6.80 2.19
CA THR A 10 0.56 8.01 2.17
C THR A 10 1.02 8.97 1.07
N GLY A 11 0.14 9.23 0.11
CA GLY A 11 0.26 10.32 -0.83
C GLY A 11 -0.46 11.55 -0.31
N GLN A 12 0.08 12.75 -0.52
CA GLN A 12 -0.47 14.02 -0.05
C GLN A 12 -1.81 14.40 -0.70
N ASN A 13 -2.17 13.77 -1.81
CA ASN A 13 -3.44 13.94 -2.51
C ASN A 13 -3.71 12.75 -3.43
N GLN A 14 -4.93 12.65 -3.97
CA GLN A 14 -5.36 11.54 -4.83
C GLN A 14 -4.45 11.33 -6.05
N ARG A 15 -3.90 12.40 -6.63
CA ARG A 15 -2.95 12.31 -7.76
C ARG A 15 -1.65 11.64 -7.31
N GLN A 16 -1.12 12.01 -6.14
CA GLN A 16 0.09 11.38 -5.62
C GLN A 16 -0.16 9.93 -5.19
N THR A 17 -1.31 9.62 -4.59
CA THR A 17 -1.70 8.23 -4.26
C THR A 17 -1.69 7.37 -5.51
N LYS A 18 -2.28 7.87 -6.62
CA LYS A 18 -2.27 7.17 -7.90
C LYS A 18 -0.86 7.02 -8.46
N ALA A 19 -0.03 8.06 -8.41
CA ALA A 19 1.35 7.99 -8.88
C ALA A 19 2.21 6.97 -8.09
N ILE A 20 2.03 6.88 -6.77
CA ILE A 20 2.67 5.86 -5.93
C ILE A 20 2.22 4.47 -6.36
N TRP A 21 0.90 4.27 -6.53
CA TRP A 21 0.35 3.01 -7.01
C TRP A 21 0.91 2.60 -8.37
N ASP A 22 0.90 3.51 -9.34
CA ASP A 22 1.34 3.25 -10.72
C ASP A 22 2.83 2.87 -10.75
N ASP A 23 3.68 3.57 -9.99
CA ASP A 23 5.13 3.26 -9.93
C ASP A 23 5.39 1.89 -9.28
N VAL A 24 4.75 1.61 -8.13
CA VAL A 24 4.90 0.31 -7.45
C VAL A 24 4.39 -0.83 -8.32
N HIS A 25 3.20 -0.67 -8.92
CA HIS A 25 2.63 -1.67 -9.81
C HIS A 25 3.50 -1.92 -11.05
N ALA A 26 4.03 -0.86 -11.67
CA ALA A 26 4.91 -0.98 -12.82
C ALA A 26 6.21 -1.72 -12.47
N ARG A 27 6.86 -1.36 -11.36
CA ARG A 27 8.10 -1.99 -10.90
C ARG A 27 7.91 -3.45 -10.53
N LEU A 28 6.91 -3.77 -9.72
CA LEU A 28 6.61 -5.16 -9.33
C LEU A 28 6.32 -6.05 -10.56
N LYS A 29 5.63 -5.49 -11.55
CA LYS A 29 5.35 -6.20 -12.81
C LYS A 29 6.62 -6.39 -13.66
N GLN A 30 7.51 -5.41 -13.72
CA GLN A 30 8.70 -5.45 -14.57
C GLN A 30 9.83 -6.28 -13.95
N ASP A 31 10.12 -6.05 -12.67
CA ASP A 31 11.30 -6.59 -12.00
C ASP A 31 11.01 -7.97 -11.40
N GLU A 32 9.86 -8.11 -10.73
CA GLU A 32 9.49 -9.33 -9.99
C GLU A 32 8.47 -10.20 -10.73
N ARG A 33 7.93 -9.71 -11.87
CA ARG A 33 6.81 -10.34 -12.61
C ARG A 33 5.58 -10.61 -11.74
N ALA A 34 5.43 -9.84 -10.66
CA ALA A 34 4.34 -9.96 -9.72
C ALA A 34 3.15 -9.11 -10.19
N LEU A 35 1.96 -9.70 -10.13
CA LEU A 35 0.69 -9.01 -10.36
C LEU A 35 -0.19 -9.18 -9.11
N PRO A 36 -0.94 -8.14 -8.74
CA PRO A 36 -1.87 -8.25 -7.63
C PRO A 36 -2.99 -9.24 -7.97
N ALA A 37 -3.39 -10.05 -7.00
CA ALA A 37 -4.57 -10.90 -7.08
C ALA A 37 -5.86 -10.07 -7.17
N SER A 38 -5.89 -8.92 -6.50
CA SER A 38 -6.99 -7.96 -6.59
C SER A 38 -6.53 -6.52 -6.35
N VAL A 39 -7.25 -5.56 -6.93
CA VAL A 39 -7.03 -4.11 -6.72
C VAL A 39 -8.38 -3.44 -6.54
N ALA A 40 -8.49 -2.55 -5.55
CA ALA A 40 -9.69 -1.78 -5.25
C ALA A 40 -9.34 -0.30 -4.97
N GLY A 41 -10.27 0.62 -5.29
CA GLY A 41 -10.15 2.05 -4.99
C GLY A 41 -9.19 2.84 -5.89
N GLU A 42 -8.60 2.20 -6.89
CA GLU A 42 -7.71 2.81 -7.89
C GLU A 42 -8.36 3.96 -8.71
N PRO A 43 -9.64 3.88 -9.10
CA PRO A 43 -10.30 4.96 -9.83
C PRO A 43 -10.48 6.22 -8.98
N GLU A 44 -10.82 6.08 -7.70
CA GLU A 44 -10.99 7.22 -6.79
C GLU A 44 -9.65 7.77 -6.29
N GLY A 45 -8.66 6.90 -6.02
CA GLY A 45 -7.34 7.30 -5.54
C GLY A 45 -7.32 7.87 -4.12
N ARG A 46 -8.43 7.79 -3.38
CA ARG A 46 -8.48 8.19 -1.96
C ARG A 46 -7.82 7.14 -1.06
N TRP A 47 -8.11 5.87 -1.35
CA TRP A 47 -7.55 4.70 -0.69
C TRP A 47 -7.47 3.60 -1.73
N ILE A 48 -6.25 3.22 -2.09
CA ILE A 48 -5.98 2.12 -3.02
C ILE A 48 -5.51 0.93 -2.19
N VAL A 49 -6.12 -0.23 -2.42
CA VAL A 49 -5.71 -1.50 -1.83
C VAL A 49 -5.33 -2.45 -2.95
N ALA A 50 -4.12 -3.00 -2.86
CA ALA A 50 -3.63 -4.01 -3.78
C ALA A 50 -3.17 -5.23 -3.00
N ASP A 51 -3.80 -6.36 -3.31
CA ASP A 51 -3.59 -7.63 -2.65
C ASP A 51 -2.62 -8.49 -3.46
N TYR A 52 -1.47 -8.82 -2.88
CA TYR A 52 -0.47 -9.76 -3.44
C TYR A 52 -0.42 -11.08 -2.64
N LEU A 53 -1.50 -11.42 -1.93
CA LEU A 53 -1.64 -12.56 -1.03
C LEU A 53 -0.75 -12.41 0.22
N ASP A 54 0.55 -12.62 0.06
CA ASP A 54 1.53 -12.57 1.15
C ASP A 54 1.74 -11.13 1.67
N VAL A 55 1.53 -10.14 0.80
CA VAL A 55 1.67 -8.71 1.11
C VAL A 55 0.45 -7.95 0.61
N VAL A 56 -0.11 -7.07 1.45
CA VAL A 56 -1.19 -6.15 1.03
C VAL A 56 -0.71 -4.71 1.15
N LEU A 57 -0.64 -4.05 0.00
CA LEU A 57 -0.27 -2.64 -0.12
C LEU A 57 -1.51 -1.76 0.02
N HIS A 58 -1.45 -0.81 0.96
CA HIS A 58 -2.45 0.22 1.14
C HIS A 58 -1.82 1.59 0.87
N VAL A 59 -2.38 2.33 -0.08
CA VAL A 59 -1.96 3.70 -0.38
C VAL A 59 -3.10 4.64 -0.04
N PHE A 60 -2.87 5.54 0.91
CA PHE A 60 -3.87 6.46 1.42
C PHE A 60 -3.60 7.91 1.05
N THR A 61 -4.67 8.70 0.99
CA THR A 61 -4.60 10.14 1.27
C THR A 61 -4.49 10.39 2.78
N PRO A 62 -3.98 11.56 3.24
CA PRO A 62 -3.82 11.82 4.68
C PRO A 62 -5.16 11.73 5.41
N GLU A 63 -6.23 12.28 4.81
CA GLU A 63 -7.58 12.26 5.38
C GLU A 63 -8.12 10.83 5.49
N ALA A 64 -7.86 9.98 4.50
CA ALA A 64 -8.29 8.58 4.54
C ALA A 64 -7.52 7.78 5.59
N ARG A 65 -6.20 7.97 5.73
CA ARG A 65 -5.39 7.27 6.74
C ARG A 65 -5.87 7.62 8.15
N GLU A 66 -6.14 8.90 8.41
CA GLU A 66 -6.66 9.38 9.71
C GLU A 66 -8.09 8.91 9.98
N TYR A 67 -8.92 8.74 8.94
CA TYR A 67 -10.28 8.24 9.10
C TYR A 67 -10.33 6.74 9.39
N TYR A 68 -9.57 5.93 8.64
CA TYR A 68 -9.59 4.47 8.76
C TYR A 68 -8.70 3.92 9.87
N ARG A 69 -7.62 4.64 10.24
CA ARG A 69 -6.74 4.34 11.37
C ARG A 69 -6.33 2.87 11.47
N LEU A 70 -5.93 2.28 10.35
CA LEU A 70 -5.52 0.87 10.34
C LEU A 70 -4.39 0.58 11.33
N GLU A 71 -3.54 1.57 11.59
CA GLU A 71 -2.46 1.49 12.58
C GLU A 71 -2.97 1.30 14.02
N GLU A 72 -4.16 1.80 14.36
CA GLU A 72 -4.79 1.54 15.66
C GLU A 72 -5.35 0.11 15.71
N LEU A 73 -5.89 -0.39 14.60
CA LEU A 73 -6.46 -1.74 14.52
C LEU A 73 -5.38 -2.83 14.62
N TRP A 74 -4.21 -2.57 14.04
CA TRP A 74 -3.08 -3.50 13.99
C TRP A 74 -1.92 -3.08 14.91
N GLY A 75 -2.17 -2.21 15.89
CA GLY A 75 -1.14 -1.62 16.75
C GLY A 75 -0.36 -2.63 17.60
N ASP A 76 -0.91 -3.82 17.81
CA ASP A 76 -0.25 -4.91 18.54
C ASP A 76 0.75 -5.71 17.67
N VAL A 77 0.84 -5.41 16.37
CA VAL A 77 1.73 -6.10 15.42
C VAL A 77 3.08 -5.39 15.36
N PRO A 78 4.21 -6.12 15.41
CA PRO A 78 5.54 -5.53 15.25
C PRO A 78 5.65 -4.75 13.94
N SER A 79 6.06 -3.48 14.01
CA SER A 79 6.40 -2.70 12.83
C SER A 79 7.82 -3.02 12.38
N ILE A 80 8.00 -3.16 11.07
CA ILE A 80 9.32 -3.26 10.45
C ILE A 80 9.66 -1.89 9.91
N GLU A 81 10.68 -1.24 10.49
CA GLU A 81 11.26 -0.05 9.88
C GLU A 81 12.12 -0.46 8.69
N LEU A 82 11.75 0.00 7.51
CA LEU A 82 12.52 -0.18 6.28
C LEU A 82 13.50 0.98 6.16
N ASP A 83 14.80 0.68 6.12
CA ASP A 83 15.82 1.69 5.86
C ASP A 83 15.77 2.11 4.39
N ALA A 84 15.32 3.33 4.12
CA ALA A 84 15.19 3.89 2.77
C ALA A 84 16.54 4.03 2.04
N ALA A 85 17.68 3.87 2.73
CA ALA A 85 19.02 3.94 2.15
C ALA A 85 19.50 2.62 1.49
N ALA A 86 18.72 1.53 1.55
CA ALA A 86 19.13 0.22 1.06
C ALA A 86 18.67 -0.13 -0.37
N VAL A 87 18.18 0.84 -1.15
CA VAL A 87 17.71 0.65 -2.55
C VAL A 87 18.54 1.45 -3.55
#